data_AF-A0A1Y5CY50-F1
#
_entry.id   AF-A0A1Y5CY50-F1
#
_cell.length_a   1.000
_cell.length_b   1.000
_cell.length_c   1.000
_cell.angle_alpha   90.00
_cell.angle_beta   90.00
_cell.angle_gamma   90.00
#
_symmetry.space_group_name_H-M   'P 1'
#
loop_
_entity.id
_entity.type
_entity.pdbx_description
1 polymer ?
#
loop_
_entity_poly.entity_id
_entity_poly.type
_entity_poly.pdbx_seq_one_letter_code
_entity_poly.pdbx_strand_id
1 'polypeptide(L)' 'MTPPNKHLIALINYIALVPLVYFIPQWLSPYLPGNDFLQVLIIVAIIVPIISYLVMPITMKILK' A
#
# COMPACT_ATOMS: atom_id res chain seq x y z
N MET A 1 25.30 4.97 -16.08
CA MET A 1 24.12 5.00 -15.20
C MET A 1 23.83 3.57 -14.77
N THR A 2 24.29 3.16 -13.59
CA THR A 2 23.96 1.84 -13.03
C THR A 2 22.44 1.77 -12.87
N PRO A 3 21.76 0.75 -13.43
CA PRO A 3 20.33 0.60 -13.22
C PRO A 3 20.10 0.53 -11.71
N PRO A 4 19.15 1.30 -11.16
CA PRO A 4 18.92 1.28 -9.73
C PRO A 4 18.49 -0.14 -9.34
N ASN A 5 19.06 -0.63 -8.25
CA ASN A 5 19.06 -2.04 -7.91
C ASN A 5 17.61 -2.48 -7.60
N LYS A 6 16.95 -3.19 -8.52
CA LYS A 6 15.51 -3.53 -8.45
C LYS A 6 15.11 -4.19 -7.14
N HIS A 7 16.04 -4.91 -6.50
CA HIS A 7 15.85 -5.52 -5.18
C HIS A 7 15.72 -4.50 -4.05
N LEU A 8 16.47 -3.39 -4.07
CA LEU A 8 16.34 -2.31 -3.09
C LEU A 8 15.00 -1.58 -3.24
N ILE A 9 14.56 -1.37 -4.49
CA ILE A 9 13.23 -0.79 -4.79
C ILE A 9 12.13 -1.67 -4.21
N ALA A 10 12.22 -2.98 -4.47
CA ALA A 10 11.24 -3.95 -3.99
C ALA A 10 11.24 -4.02 -2.46
N LEU A 11 12.40 -3.93 -1.82
CA LEU A 11 12.52 -3.91 -0.35
C LEU A 11 11.85 -2.68 0.26
N ILE A 12 12.15 -1.49 -0.27
CA ILE A 12 11.54 -0.24 0.20
C ILE A 12 10.02 -0.28 0.00
N ASN A 13 9.58 -0.74 -1.17
CA ASN A 13 8.16 -0.84 -1.49
C ASN A 13 7.46 -1.85 -0.57
N TYR A 14 8.08 -3.01 -0.31
CA TYR A 14 7.55 -4.02 0.61
C TYR A 14 7.43 -3.48 2.04
N ILE A 15 8.49 -2.83 2.54
CA ILE A 15 8.50 -2.22 3.88
C ILE A 15 7.51 -1.07 3.99
N ALA A 16 7.24 -0.31 2.93
CA ALA A 16 6.23 0.74 2.92
C ALA A 16 4.80 0.17 2.83
N LEU A 17 4.63 -0.93 2.11
CA LEU A 17 3.32 -1.54 1.83
C LEU A 17 2.79 -2.31 3.04
N VAL A 18 3.64 -3.06 3.75
CA VAL A 18 3.28 -3.82 4.96
C VAL A 18 2.57 -2.98 6.05
N PRO A 19 3.11 -1.84 6.52
CA PRO A 19 2.42 -1.01 7.50
C PRO A 19 1.15 -0.40 6.93
N LEU A 20 1.16 0.03 5.66
CA LEU A 20 -0.02 0.61 5.02
C LEU A 20 -1.21 -0.37 5.01
N VAL A 21 -0.98 -1.61 4.58
CA VAL A 21 -2.03 -2.65 4.57
C VAL A 21 -2.42 -3.11 5.96
N TYR A 22 -1.58 -2.91 6.99
CA TYR A 22 -1.91 -3.26 8.38
C TYR A 22 -2.74 -2.17 9.07
N PHE A 23 -2.36 -0.90 8.89
CA PHE A 23 -3.00 0.22 9.57
C PHE A 23 -4.34 0.63 8.94
N ILE A 24 -4.46 0.60 7.60
CA ILE A 24 -5.69 1.03 6.91
C ILE A 24 -6.91 0.20 7.33
N PRO A 25 -6.88 -1.15 7.32
CA PRO A 25 -8.00 -1.95 7.79
C PRO A 25 -8.36 -1.63 9.23
N GLN A 26 -7.37 -1.47 10.10
CA GLN A 26 -7.59 -1.28 11.53
C GLN A 26 -8.26 0.07 11.83
N TRP A 27 -7.93 1.10 11.04
CA TRP A 27 -8.58 2.41 11.10
C TRP A 27 -9.97 2.42 10.46
N LEU A 28 -10.18 1.67 9.37
CA LEU A 28 -11.43 1.70 8.60
C LEU A 28 -12.50 0.73 9.13
N SER A 29 -12.08 -0.38 9.75
CA SER A 29 -12.96 -1.40 10.33
C SER A 29 -14.07 -0.86 11.24
N PRO A 30 -13.83 0.09 12.17
CA PRO A 30 -14.90 0.64 13.01
C PRO A 30 -15.95 1.45 12.23
N TYR A 31 -15.67 1.85 10.99
CA TYR A 31 -16.59 2.58 10.11
C TYR A 31 -17.26 1.69 9.07
N LEU A 32 -16.89 0.41 9.00
CA LEU A 32 -17.38 -0.53 8.00
C LEU A 32 -18.52 -1.39 8.55
N PRO A 33 -19.46 -1.81 7.69
CA PRO A 33 -20.56 -2.69 8.09
C PRO A 33 -20.00 -4.04 8.57
N GLY A 34 -20.66 -4.67 9.55
CA GLY A 34 -20.25 -5.94 10.17
C GLY A 34 -20.31 -7.18 9.27
N ASN A 35 -20.23 -7.01 7.95
CA ASN A 35 -20.10 -8.08 6.98
C ASN A 35 -18.65 -8.10 6.48
N ASP A 36 -17.91 -9.13 6.90
CA ASP A 36 -16.49 -9.30 6.60
C ASP A 36 -16.17 -9.22 5.09
N PHE A 37 -17.07 -9.71 4.23
CA PHE A 37 -16.84 -9.70 2.78
C PHE A 37 -16.89 -8.28 2.21
N LEU A 38 -17.87 -7.48 2.64
CA LEU A 38 -17.98 -6.07 2.23
C LEU A 38 -16.84 -5.23 2.80
N GLN A 39 -16.45 -5.52 4.04
CA GLN A 39 -15.32 -4.87 4.70
C GLN A 39 -14.03 -5.08 3.92
N VAL A 40 -13.69 -6.33 3.57
CA VAL A 40 -12.52 -6.64 2.75
C VAL A 40 -12.59 -5.96 1.38
N LEU A 41 -13.76 -5.98 0.73
CA LEU A 41 -13.94 -5.39 -0.60
C LEU A 41 -13.70 -3.87 -0.59
N ILE A 42 -14.24 -3.16 0.41
CA ILE A 42 -14.07 -1.71 0.55
C ILE A 42 -12.61 -1.37 0.92
N ILE A 43 -12.01 -2.13 1.83
CA ILE A 43 -10.62 -1.96 2.24
C ILE A 43 -9.69 -2.13 1.04
N VAL A 44 -9.83 -3.21 0.26
CA VAL A 44 -9.01 -3.45 -0.95
C VAL A 44 -9.22 -2.34 -1.98
N ALA A 45 -10.47 -1.91 -2.20
CA ALA A 45 -10.79 -0.81 -3.13
C ALA A 45 -10.12 0.52 -2.75
N ILE A 46 -9.79 0.74 -1.47
CA ILE A 46 -9.10 1.93 -0.99
C ILE A 46 -7.57 1.74 -1.00
N ILE A 47 -7.06 0.59 -0.55
CA ILE A 47 -5.61 0.37 -0.47
C ILE A 47 -4.98 0.28 -1.87
N VAL A 48 -5.64 -0.34 -2.85
CA VAL A 48 -5.11 -0.51 -4.22
C VAL A 48 -4.77 0.84 -4.90
N PRO A 49 -5.66 1.85 -4.94
CA PRO A 49 -5.31 3.16 -5.49
C PRO A 49 -4.26 3.90 -4.65
N ILE A 50 -4.25 3.78 -3.33
CA ILE A 50 -3.20 4.38 -2.49
C ILE A 50 -1.83 3.80 -2.83
N ILE A 51 -1.72 2.48 -2.96
CA ILE A 51 -0.45 1.84 -3.35
C ILE A 51 -0.05 2.27 -4.77
N SER A 52 -1.01 2.26 -5.70
CA SER A 52 -0.71 2.57 -7.10
C SER A 52 -0.33 4.03 -7.36
N TYR A 53 -1.00 4.97 -6.71
CA TYR A 53 -0.84 6.40 -6.97
C TYR A 53 -0.04 7.16 -5.92
N LEU A 54 0.19 6.60 -4.72
CA LEU A 54 1.05 7.20 -3.70
C LEU A 54 2.37 6.45 -3.59
N VAL A 55 2.34 5.15 -3.29
CA VAL A 55 3.55 4.40 -2.89
C VAL A 55 4.50 4.18 -4.09
N MET A 56 3.99 3.74 -5.23
CA MET A 56 4.81 3.58 -6.44
C MET A 56 5.51 4.86 -6.90
N PRO A 57 4.82 6.02 -7.05
CA PRO A 57 5.49 7.26 -7.46
C PRO A 57 6.44 7.82 -6.40
N ILE A 58 6.14 7.65 -5.10
CA ILE A 58 7.08 8.02 -4.02
C ILE A 58 8.34 7.19 -4.10
N THR A 59 8.21 5.87 -4.27
CA THR A 59 9.35 4.96 -4.43
C THR A 59 10.21 5.35 -5.63
N MET A 60 9.57 5.68 -6.76
CA MET A 60 10.27 6.14 -7.97
C MET A 60 10.93 7.51 -7.80
N LYS A 61 10.40 8.39 -6.94
CA LYS A 61 11.01 9.69 -6.60
C LYS A 61 12.19 9.57 -5.64
N ILE A 62 12.10 8.69 -4.63
CA ILE A 62 13.16 8.48 -3.62
C ILE A 62 14.40 7.82 -4.25
N LEU A 63 14.18 6.98 -5.27
CA LEU A 63 15.21 6.16 -5.89
C LEU A 63 15.79 6.79 -7.18
N LYS A 64 15.28 7.93 -7.62
CA LYS A 64 15.83 8.70 -8.73
C LYS A 64 16.89 9.68 -8.22
#